data_AF-A0A8T9VHD8-F1
#
_entry.id   AF-A0A8T9VHD8-F1
#
_cell.length_a   1.000
_cell.length_b   1.000
_cell.length_c   1.000
_cell.angle_alpha   90.00
_cell.angle_beta   90.00
_cell.angle_gamma   90.00
#
_symmetry.space_group_name_H-M   'P 1'
#
loop_
_entity.id
_entity.type
_entity.pdbx_description
1 polymer ?
#
loop_
_entity_poly.entity_id
_entity_poly.type
_entity_poly.pdbx_seq_one_letter_code
_entity_poly.pdbx_strand_id
1 'polypeptide(L)'
;MTDKKQGSQKEEDEQNYRPPDLKEEGLTNETCFRCQSEGIKVLKAGDKEAVIYLCPECEHMWGVNHNKEKIEEIPKELPHYQEVAKKLREQYQDIL
;
A
#
# COMPACT_ATOMS: atom_id res chain seq x y z
N MET A 1 -38.86 10.08 -28.30
CA MET A 1 -37.68 10.61 -27.59
C MET A 1 -37.81 10.23 -26.14
N THR A 2 -37.14 9.14 -25.76
CA THR A 2 -36.80 8.59 -24.43
C THR A 2 -36.40 7.14 -24.78
N ASP A 3 -35.22 6.67 -24.41
CA ASP A 3 -34.97 6.19 -23.05
C ASP A 3 -33.49 6.27 -22.67
N LYS A 4 -33.31 6.53 -21.36
CA LYS A 4 -32.05 6.67 -20.64
C LYS A 4 -31.22 5.38 -20.71
N LYS A 5 -30.05 5.43 -21.34
CA LYS A 5 -28.93 4.52 -21.03
C LYS A 5 -28.15 5.10 -19.86
N GLN A 6 -28.58 4.80 -18.64
CA GLN A 6 -27.69 4.72 -17.48
C GLN A 6 -27.34 3.25 -17.31
N GLY A 7 -26.05 2.93 -17.44
CA GLY A 7 -25.58 1.56 -17.38
C GLY A 7 -24.08 1.51 -17.18
N SER A 8 -23.70 1.63 -15.91
CA SER A 8 -22.49 1.04 -15.32
C SER A 8 -21.15 1.61 -15.75
N GLN A 9 -20.79 2.77 -15.17
CA GLN A 9 -19.42 2.99 -14.73
C GLN A 9 -19.16 2.04 -13.56
N LYS A 10 -18.63 0.85 -13.86
CA LYS A 10 -17.79 0.13 -12.91
C LYS A 10 -16.39 0.33 -13.44
N GLU A 11 -15.73 1.32 -12.86
CA GLU A 11 -14.30 1.55 -12.97
C GLU A 11 -13.61 0.20 -12.82
N GLU A 12 -12.94 -0.20 -13.89
CA GLU A 12 -12.11 -1.38 -13.92
C GLU A 12 -11.09 -1.26 -12.79
N ASP A 13 -11.17 -2.20 -11.86
CA ASP A 13 -10.12 -2.58 -10.91
C ASP A 13 -8.76 -2.54 -11.62
N GLU A 14 -8.08 -1.39 -11.56
CA GLU A 14 -6.65 -1.30 -11.77
C GLU A 14 -6.03 -2.24 -10.75
N GLN A 15 -5.52 -3.36 -11.25
CA GLN A 15 -4.84 -4.39 -10.47
C GLN A 15 -3.58 -3.78 -9.83
N ASN A 16 -3.75 -3.09 -8.68
CA ASN A 16 -2.66 -2.44 -7.95
C ASN A 16 -1.85 -3.46 -7.13
N TYR A 17 -2.14 -4.75 -7.25
CA TYR A 17 -1.39 -5.82 -6.61
C TYR A 17 -0.41 -6.44 -7.58
N ARG A 18 0.86 -6.47 -7.16
CA ARG A 18 1.95 -6.98 -7.99
C ARG A 18 2.20 -8.43 -7.55
N PRO A 19 2.02 -9.43 -8.41
CA PRO A 19 2.31 -10.81 -8.08
C PRO A 19 3.77 -10.93 -7.59
N PRO A 20 4.04 -11.74 -6.54
CA PRO A 20 5.36 -11.84 -5.92
C PRO A 20 6.46 -12.36 -6.86
N ASP A 21 6.11 -12.92 -8.02
CA ASP A 21 7.03 -13.47 -9.03
C ASP A 21 7.54 -12.46 -10.08
N LEU A 22 7.03 -11.21 -10.09
CA LEU A 22 7.49 -10.15 -11.00
C LEU A 22 8.79 -9.48 -10.51
N LYS A 23 9.86 -10.27 -10.35
CA LYS A 23 11.22 -9.73 -10.20
C LYS A 23 11.81 -9.22 -11.51
N GLU A 24 11.14 -9.40 -12.65
CA GLU A 24 11.69 -9.09 -13.97
C GLU A 24 11.93 -7.59 -14.21
N GLU A 25 11.34 -6.68 -13.42
CA GLU A 25 11.54 -5.21 -13.54
C GLU A 25 11.70 -4.49 -12.18
N GLY A 26 12.17 -5.17 -11.14
CA GLY A 26 12.71 -4.53 -9.92
C GLY A 26 11.73 -3.92 -8.91
N LEU A 27 10.41 -3.88 -9.18
CA LEU A 27 9.41 -3.30 -8.27
C LEU A 27 8.48 -4.37 -7.67
N THR A 28 8.52 -4.56 -6.34
CA THR A 28 7.70 -5.55 -5.62
C THR A 28 6.54 -4.90 -4.86
N ASN A 29 5.68 -5.69 -4.20
CA ASN A 29 4.68 -5.20 -3.24
C ASN A 29 5.31 -4.50 -2.02
N GLU A 30 6.60 -4.72 -1.78
CA GLU A 30 7.38 -4.11 -0.71
C GLU A 30 8.01 -2.79 -1.16
N THR A 31 7.90 -2.44 -2.44
CA THR A 31 8.51 -1.23 -2.98
C THR A 31 7.51 -0.07 -2.96
N CYS A 32 7.93 1.07 -2.41
CA CYS A 32 7.13 2.28 -2.40
C CYS A 32 6.88 2.77 -3.83
N PHE A 33 5.63 2.83 -4.28
CA PHE A 33 5.34 3.28 -5.63
C PHE A 33 5.67 4.77 -5.87
N ARG A 34 5.78 5.59 -4.81
CA ARG A 34 6.05 7.04 -4.92
C ARG A 34 7.50 7.38 -5.21
N CYS A 35 8.44 6.62 -4.64
CA CYS A 35 9.87 6.92 -4.70
C CYS A 35 10.73 5.69 -5.03
N GLN A 36 10.11 4.55 -5.27
CA GLN A 36 10.75 3.29 -5.66
C GLN A 36 11.74 2.71 -4.63
N SER A 37 11.76 3.27 -3.41
CA SER A 37 12.55 2.75 -2.30
C SER A 37 11.88 1.54 -1.65
N GLU A 38 12.68 0.70 -1.00
CA GLU A 38 12.16 -0.42 -0.21
C GLU A 38 11.39 0.07 1.01
N GLY A 39 10.21 -0.50 1.22
CA GLY A 39 9.36 -0.26 2.38
C GLY A 39 9.72 -1.16 3.54
N ILE A 40 9.67 -0.61 4.75
CA ILE A 40 9.85 -1.35 5.99
C ILE A 40 8.51 -1.94 6.43
N LYS A 41 8.49 -3.23 6.76
CA LYS A 41 7.34 -3.91 7.36
C LYS A 41 7.13 -3.40 8.77
N VAL A 42 6.09 -2.60 8.99
CA VAL A 42 5.82 -1.93 10.27
C VAL A 42 4.70 -2.59 11.07
N LEU A 43 3.77 -3.24 10.39
CA LEU A 43 2.68 -3.97 11.02
C LEU A 43 2.31 -5.19 10.19
N LYS A 44 1.91 -6.26 10.88
CA LYS A 44 1.34 -7.45 10.28
C LYS A 44 0.06 -7.79 11.02
N ALA A 45 -1.05 -7.85 10.29
CA ALA A 45 -2.36 -8.21 10.80
C ALA A 45 -2.77 -9.60 10.28
N GLY A 46 -3.29 -10.42 11.20
CA GLY A 46 -3.57 -11.84 10.93
C GLY A 46 -2.31 -12.68 10.75
N ASP A 47 -2.48 -13.99 10.59
CA ASP A 47 -1.41 -14.94 10.26
C ASP A 47 -0.89 -14.72 8.83
N LYS A 48 -0.33 -13.54 8.55
CA LYS A 48 0.22 -13.07 7.27
C LYS A 48 -0.80 -12.54 6.23
N GLU A 49 -2.01 -12.21 6.64
CA GLU A 49 -3.08 -11.81 5.71
C GLU A 49 -2.91 -10.38 5.18
N ALA A 50 -2.50 -9.45 6.04
CA ALA A 50 -2.23 -8.07 5.66
C ALA A 50 -0.93 -7.55 6.29
N VAL A 51 -0.11 -6.90 5.47
CA VAL A 51 1.17 -6.30 5.90
C VAL A 51 1.14 -4.82 5.56
N ILE A 52 1.44 -3.97 6.55
CA ILE A 52 1.60 -2.54 6.33
C ILE A 52 3.10 -2.25 6.19
N TYR A 53 3.42 -1.50 5.15
CA TYR A 53 4.76 -1.02 4.86
C TYR A 53 4.82 0.51 5.07
N LEU A 54 5.97 0.98 5.53
CA LEU A 54 6.32 2.39 5.62
C LEU A 54 7.56 2.66 4.76
N CYS A 55 7.46 3.61 3.85
CA CYS A 55 8.61 4.11 3.12
C CYS A 55 9.44 5.05 4.03
N PRO A 56 10.73 4.79 4.22
CA PRO A 56 11.57 5.66 5.05
C PRO A 56 11.84 7.02 4.41
N GLU A 57 11.97 7.06 3.07
CA GLU A 57 12.31 8.27 2.33
C GLU A 57 11.17 9.31 2.30
N CYS A 58 9.91 8.88 2.12
CA CYS A 58 8.79 9.79 1.85
C CYS A 58 7.58 9.63 2.80
N GLU A 59 7.72 8.81 3.83
CA GLU A 59 6.70 8.51 4.85
C GLU A 59 5.38 8.00 4.27
N HIS A 60 5.45 7.44 3.07
CA HIS A 60 4.32 6.83 2.41
C HIS A 60 4.03 5.48 3.07
N MET A 61 2.79 5.25 3.48
CA MET A 61 2.34 3.98 4.03
C MET A 61 1.33 3.31 3.11
N TRP A 62 1.49 2.00 2.92
CA TRP A 62 0.55 1.18 2.16
C TRP A 62 0.37 -0.17 2.81
N GLY A 63 -0.85 -0.70 2.73
CA GLY A 63 -1.20 -2.05 3.14
C GLY A 63 -1.20 -2.98 1.94
N VAL A 64 -0.59 -4.15 2.09
CA VAL A 64 -0.66 -5.26 1.13
C VAL A 64 -1.53 -6.33 1.77
N ASN A 65 -2.67 -6.61 1.16
CA ASN A 65 -3.54 -7.72 1.53
C ASN A 65 -3.30 -8.88 0.56
N HIS A 66 -2.64 -9.94 1.05
CA HIS A 66 -2.28 -11.09 0.22
C HIS A 66 -3.49 -11.98 -0.09
N ASN A 67 -4.51 -12.02 0.77
CA ASN A 67 -5.72 -12.82 0.54
C ASN A 67 -6.62 -12.22 -0.54
N LYS A 68 -6.69 -10.89 -0.57
CA LYS A 68 -7.50 -10.14 -1.54
C LYS A 68 -6.71 -9.72 -2.78
N GLU A 69 -5.42 -10.06 -2.82
CA GLU A 69 -4.49 -9.61 -3.86
C GLU A 69 -4.68 -8.11 -4.14
N LYS A 70 -4.55 -7.29 -3.08
CA LYS A 70 -4.80 -5.85 -3.15
C LYS A 70 -3.76 -5.04 -2.40
N ILE A 71 -3.28 -3.95 -3.01
CA ILE A 71 -2.53 -2.90 -2.32
C ILE A 71 -3.44 -1.69 -2.10
N GLU A 72 -3.48 -1.20 -0.87
CA GLU A 72 -4.24 -0.02 -0.49
C GLU A 72 -3.30 1.02 0.11
N GLU A 73 -3.34 2.24 -0.43
CA GLU A 73 -2.66 3.37 0.19
C GLU A 73 -3.33 3.75 1.49
N ILE A 74 -2.52 4.09 2.49
CA ILE A 74 -3.02 4.67 3.73
C ILE A 74 -2.96 6.20 3.54
N PRO A 75 -4.11 6.89 3.45
CA PRO A 75 -4.11 8.31 3.17
C PRO A 75 -3.52 9.10 4.34
N LYS A 76 -2.68 10.09 4.01
CA LYS A 76 -2.05 11.01 4.99
C LYS A 76 -3.07 11.85 5.76
N GLU A 77 -4.29 11.97 5.24
CA GLU A 77 -5.40 12.71 5.82
C GLU A 77 -6.06 11.98 6.98
N LEU A 78 -5.71 10.72 7.23
CA LEU A 78 -6.24 9.99 8.38
C LEU A 78 -5.83 10.67 9.70
N PRO A 79 -6.75 10.75 10.67
CA PRO A 79 -6.42 11.25 11.99
C PRO A 79 -5.29 10.41 12.59
N HIS A 80 -4.33 11.09 13.23
CA HIS A 80 -3.13 10.48 13.82
C HIS A 80 -2.14 9.84 12.84
N TYR A 81 -2.29 9.98 11.52
CA TYR A 81 -1.35 9.42 10.54
C TYR A 81 0.10 9.84 10.82
N GLN A 82 0.34 11.15 11.03
CA GLN A 82 1.68 11.68 11.29
C GLN A 82 2.26 11.17 12.61
N GLU A 83 1.44 11.05 13.65
CA GLU A 83 1.88 10.52 14.95
C GLU A 83 2.24 9.05 14.85
N VAL A 84 1.46 8.26 14.10
CA VAL A 84 1.74 6.85 13.84
C VAL A 84 3.01 6.70 13.00
N ALA A 85 3.15 7.44 11.90
CA ALA A 85 4.33 7.41 11.06
C ALA A 85 5.61 7.78 11.84
N LYS A 86 5.53 8.80 12.71
CA LYS A 86 6.64 9.20 13.58
C LYS A 86 7.01 8.10 14.58
N LYS A 87 6.04 7.52 15.28
CA LYS A 87 6.29 6.43 16.23
C LYS A 87 6.90 5.21 15.54
N LEU A 88 6.42 4.89 14.35
CA LEU A 88 6.98 3.82 13.54
C LEU A 88 8.41 4.15 13.10
N ARG A 89 8.71 5.39 12.70
CA ARG A 89 10.10 5.79 12.43
C ARG A 89 11.00 5.63 13.66
N GLU A 90 10.55 6.07 14.83
CA GLU A 90 11.33 5.97 16.09
C GLU A 90 11.57 4.52 16.52
N GLN A 91 10.57 3.64 16.38
CA GLN A 91 10.71 2.23 16.74
C GLN A 91 11.61 1.43 15.78
N TYR A 92 11.61 1.81 14.50
CA TYR A 92 12.36 1.12 13.45
C TYR A 92 13.61 1.91 13.03
N GLN A 93 13.99 2.94 13.79
CA GLN A 93 15.18 3.78 13.55
C GLN A 93 16.47 2.98 13.65
N ASP A 94 16.48 1.87 14.40
CA ASP A 94 17.62 0.94 14.49
C ASP A 94 17.82 0.09 13.22
N ILE A 95 16.88 0.14 12.26
CA ILE A 95 16.86 -0.68 11.04
C ILE A 95 17.06 0.20 9.79
N LEU A 96 17.09 1.53 9.94
CA LEU A 96 17.35 2.53 8.89
C LEU A 96 18.78 3.05 8.92
#